data_AF-A0A1I3P307-F1
#
_entry.id   AF-A0A1I3P307-F1
#
_cell.length_a   1.000
_cell.length_b   1.000
_cell.length_c   1.000
_cell.angle_alpha   90.00
_cell.angle_beta   90.00
_cell.angle_gamma   90.00
#
_symmetry.space_group_name_H-M   'P 1'
#
loop_
_entity.id
_entity.type
_entity.pdbx_description
1 polymer ?
#
loop_
_entity_poly.entity_id
_entity_poly.type
_entity_poly.pdbx_seq_one_letter_code
_entity_poly.pdbx_strand_id
1 'polypeptide(L)'
;MTQFDHWLVTRFNLPISPFIGLDPKWFHHRLSLFLKYCLPSVASQSCQDFRWLLLVDRDTPFDLLASLSYARHEQPFDVLPVGHNWLTELTSHLRRNARTGFLITTRLDNDDVLHPEHLATVQAAFRRQHFGFHEFPCGLQLDETTFSAFHIEVSSGPFLTLMERVGETAKTVYCHGHHLVKEIEGLTPLPLDPAWVQVVHSANLVNRISSSAKPVANSYLHEHFPFLSPPAGR
;
A
#
# COMPACT_ATOMS: atom_id res chain seq x y z
N MET A 1 7.03 18.48 18.68
CA MET A 1 7.54 17.10 18.55
C MET A 1 6.44 16.25 17.95
N THR A 2 6.73 15.42 16.96
CA THR A 2 5.74 14.50 16.37
C THR A 2 5.27 13.48 17.41
N GLN A 3 3.99 13.13 17.41
CA GLN A 3 3.42 12.24 18.44
C GLN A 3 3.63 10.75 18.13
N PHE A 4 3.90 10.43 16.86
CA PHE A 4 4.08 9.10 16.31
C PHE A 4 5.06 9.16 15.13
N ASP A 5 5.54 7.99 14.70
CA ASP A 5 6.18 7.78 13.40
C ASP A 5 5.23 7.03 12.48
N HIS A 6 4.94 7.57 11.30
CA HIS A 6 4.10 6.90 10.31
C HIS A 6 4.94 6.40 9.13
N TRP A 7 4.86 5.10 8.86
CA TRP A 7 5.47 4.46 7.71
C TRP A 7 4.43 3.87 6.77
N LEU A 8 4.42 4.35 5.54
CA LEU A 8 3.80 3.65 4.42
C LEU A 8 4.78 2.58 3.95
N VAL A 9 4.32 1.34 3.84
CA VAL A 9 5.19 0.19 3.56
C VAL A 9 4.68 -0.55 2.33
N THR A 10 5.56 -0.69 1.33
CA THR A 10 5.26 -1.34 0.07
C THR A 10 6.21 -2.49 -0.18
N ARG A 11 5.66 -3.71 -0.32
CA ARG A 11 6.43 -4.87 -0.77
C ARG A 11 6.50 -4.82 -2.30
N PHE A 12 7.64 -4.41 -2.84
CA PHE A 12 7.75 -4.09 -4.26
C PHE A 12 7.90 -5.33 -5.13
N ASN A 13 8.94 -6.14 -4.87
CA ASN A 13 9.23 -7.35 -5.62
C ASN A 13 9.64 -8.54 -4.74
N LEU A 14 9.15 -8.58 -3.50
CA LEU A 14 9.46 -9.71 -2.62
C LEU A 14 8.93 -11.02 -3.24
N PRO A 15 9.75 -12.09 -3.26
CA PRO A 15 9.41 -13.32 -3.95
C PRO A 15 8.25 -14.00 -3.23
N ILE A 16 7.12 -14.11 -3.93
CA ILE A 16 5.99 -14.96 -3.51
C ILE A 16 6.37 -16.45 -3.67
N SER A 17 7.29 -16.72 -4.59
CA SER A 17 7.92 -18.00 -4.89
C SER A 17 9.35 -17.70 -5.38
N PRO A 18 10.35 -18.59 -5.19
CA PRO A 18 11.78 -18.35 -5.40
C PRO A 18 12.21 -17.75 -6.76
N PHE A 19 11.32 -17.60 -7.75
CA PHE A 19 11.70 -17.18 -9.11
C PHE A 19 10.87 -16.03 -9.71
N ILE A 20 9.74 -15.64 -9.12
CA ILE A 20 8.82 -14.68 -9.79
C ILE A 20 9.27 -13.22 -9.60
N GLY A 21 9.72 -12.84 -8.40
CA GLY A 21 10.07 -11.45 -8.09
C GLY A 21 11.35 -10.93 -8.74
N LEU A 22 12.20 -11.84 -9.21
CA LEU A 22 13.48 -11.55 -9.86
C LEU A 22 13.42 -11.61 -11.39
N ASP A 23 12.30 -12.06 -11.98
CA ASP A 23 12.13 -12.04 -13.44
C ASP A 23 12.08 -10.57 -13.93
N PRO A 24 13.02 -10.13 -14.79
CA PRO A 24 13.05 -8.76 -15.30
C PRO A 24 11.74 -8.36 -16.00
N LYS A 25 11.04 -9.27 -16.68
CA LYS A 25 9.76 -8.95 -17.34
C LYS A 25 8.68 -8.65 -16.31
N TRP A 26 8.61 -9.47 -15.27
CA TRP A 26 7.68 -9.26 -14.17
C TRP A 26 7.98 -7.96 -13.44
N PHE A 27 9.26 -7.69 -13.14
CA PHE A 27 9.70 -6.44 -12.50
C PHE A 27 9.30 -5.21 -13.31
N HIS A 28 9.61 -5.17 -14.60
CA HIS A 28 9.25 -4.03 -15.46
C HIS A 28 7.73 -3.83 -15.57
N HIS A 29 6.96 -4.93 -15.60
CA HIS A 29 5.51 -4.85 -15.58
C HIS A 29 4.98 -4.28 -14.26
N ARG A 30 5.51 -4.72 -13.11
CA ARG A 30 5.14 -4.13 -11.80
C ARG A 30 5.59 -2.68 -11.69
N LEU A 31 6.76 -2.34 -12.23
CA LEU A 31 7.24 -0.97 -12.29
C LEU A 31 6.31 -0.08 -13.11
N SER A 32 5.80 -0.55 -14.26
CA SER A 32 4.87 0.26 -15.06
C SER A 32 3.56 0.53 -14.32
N LEU A 33 3.01 -0.46 -13.61
CA LEU A 33 1.84 -0.29 -12.76
C LEU A 33 2.13 0.65 -11.59
N PHE A 34 3.29 0.51 -10.96
CA PHE A 34 3.73 1.39 -9.87
C PHE A 34 3.81 2.85 -10.31
N LEU A 35 4.46 3.12 -11.44
CA LEU A 35 4.58 4.47 -12.00
C LEU A 35 3.23 5.05 -12.42
N LYS A 36 2.31 4.21 -12.92
CA LYS A 36 1.00 4.63 -13.44
C LYS A 36 -0.04 4.87 -12.34
N TYR A 37 -0.03 4.06 -11.29
CA TYR A 37 -1.11 4.01 -10.29
C TYR A 37 -0.62 4.34 -8.88
N CYS A 38 0.35 3.57 -8.38
CA CYS A 38 0.76 3.64 -6.98
C CYS A 38 1.49 4.95 -6.66
N LEU A 39 2.52 5.30 -7.43
CA LEU A 39 3.33 6.51 -7.23
C LEU A 39 2.49 7.80 -7.26
N PRO A 40 1.63 8.05 -8.28
CA PRO A 40 0.75 9.22 -8.27
C PRO A 40 -0.16 9.28 -7.05
N SER A 41 -0.66 8.14 -6.56
CA SER A 41 -1.55 8.08 -5.40
C SER A 41 -0.87 8.49 -4.09
N VAL A 42 0.42 8.18 -3.95
CA VAL A 42 1.22 8.57 -2.79
C VAL A 42 1.66 10.03 -2.91
N ALA A 43 2.04 10.47 -4.11
CA ALA A 43 2.37 11.87 -4.39
C ALA A 43 1.17 12.81 -4.17
N SER A 44 -0.06 12.33 -4.41
CA SER A 44 -1.29 13.11 -4.22
C SER A 44 -1.84 13.10 -2.79
N GLN A 45 -1.16 12.49 -1.81
CA GLN A 45 -1.66 12.49 -0.43
C GLN A 45 -1.73 13.90 0.12
N SER A 46 -2.86 14.26 0.73
CA SER A 46 -3.08 15.56 1.37
C SER A 46 -2.20 15.77 2.59
N CYS A 47 -1.77 14.67 3.23
CA CYS A 47 -0.80 14.66 4.30
C CYS A 47 0.50 13.98 3.85
N GLN A 48 1.61 14.74 3.92
CA GLN A 48 2.96 14.27 3.59
C GLN A 48 3.82 13.96 4.83
N ASP A 49 3.26 14.02 6.04
CA ASP A 49 3.97 13.68 7.29
C ASP A 49 4.01 12.16 7.50
N PHE A 50 4.70 11.47 6.59
CA PHE A 50 4.96 10.04 6.65
C PHE A 50 6.29 9.70 5.96
N ARG A 51 6.81 8.50 6.22
CA ARG A 51 7.95 7.94 5.50
C ARG A 51 7.48 6.79 4.62
N TRP A 52 7.93 6.75 3.38
CA TRP A 52 7.61 5.64 2.48
C TRP A 52 8.79 4.68 2.37
N LEU A 53 8.55 3.39 2.65
CA LEU A 53 9.56 2.34 2.62
C LEU A 53 9.18 1.26 1.61
N LEU A 54 10.01 1.10 0.58
CA LEU A 54 9.90 0.02 -0.39
C LEU A 54 10.80 -1.15 0.04
N LEU A 55 10.19 -2.30 0.27
CA LEU A 55 10.92 -3.56 0.46
C LEU A 55 11.20 -4.17 -0.90
N VAL A 56 12.47 -4.35 -1.20
CA VAL A 56 12.95 -4.98 -2.44
C VAL A 56 13.68 -6.26 -2.12
N ASP A 57 13.63 -7.23 -3.02
CA ASP A 57 14.46 -8.42 -2.90
C ASP A 57 15.93 -8.01 -2.96
N ARG A 58 16.74 -8.51 -2.02
CA ARG A 58 18.18 -8.19 -1.96
C ARG A 58 18.94 -8.63 -3.21
N ASP A 59 18.47 -9.67 -3.88
CA ASP A 59 19.08 -10.20 -5.10
C ASP A 59 18.58 -9.48 -6.36
N THR A 60 17.77 -8.42 -6.23
CA THR A 60 17.34 -7.59 -7.35
C THR A 60 18.56 -6.97 -8.05
N PRO A 61 18.75 -7.21 -9.37
CA PRO A 61 19.84 -6.62 -10.13
C PRO A 61 19.90 -5.09 -10.00
N PHE A 62 21.12 -4.56 -9.94
CA PHE A 62 21.35 -3.12 -9.80
C PHE A 62 20.64 -2.30 -10.88
N ASP A 63 20.67 -2.74 -12.14
CA ASP A 63 20.03 -2.02 -13.25
C ASP A 63 18.50 -1.94 -13.09
N LEU A 64 17.88 -2.98 -12.52
CA LEU A 64 16.45 -2.95 -12.19
C LEU A 64 16.17 -2.00 -11.03
N LEU A 65 16.99 -2.01 -9.97
CA LEU A 65 16.85 -1.05 -8.87
C LEU A 65 17.08 0.39 -9.33
N ALA A 66 18.01 0.63 -10.26
CA ALA A 66 18.30 1.95 -10.82
C ALA A 66 17.09 2.53 -11.57
N SER A 67 16.21 1.69 -12.12
CA SER A 67 14.97 2.14 -12.78
C SER A 67 13.96 2.80 -11.82
N LEU A 68 14.09 2.59 -10.51
CA LEU A 68 13.26 3.28 -9.49
C LEU A 68 13.69 4.74 -9.25
N SER A 69 14.81 5.18 -9.81
CA SER A 69 15.35 6.53 -9.59
C SER A 69 14.39 7.65 -9.99
N TYR A 70 13.69 7.49 -11.13
CA TYR A 70 12.67 8.44 -11.57
C TYR A 70 11.55 8.57 -10.53
N ALA A 71 11.01 7.45 -10.06
CA ALA A 71 9.95 7.46 -9.06
C ALA A 71 10.38 8.14 -7.75
N ARG A 72 11.64 7.91 -7.34
CA ARG A 72 12.20 8.51 -6.12
C ARG A 72 12.35 10.03 -6.23
N HIS A 73 12.55 10.55 -7.44
CA HIS A 73 12.57 11.99 -7.70
C HIS A 73 11.17 12.59 -7.56
N GLU A 74 10.15 11.92 -8.08
CA GLU A 74 8.76 12.39 -8.01
C GLU A 74 8.18 12.32 -6.59
N GLN A 75 8.44 11.23 -5.85
CA GLN A 75 8.06 11.09 -4.45
C GLN A 75 9.17 10.38 -3.67
N PRO A 76 9.77 11.01 -2.64
CA PRO A 76 10.83 10.39 -1.87
C PRO A 76 10.38 9.11 -1.15
N PHE A 77 11.16 8.04 -1.31
CA PHE A 77 11.03 6.81 -0.53
C PHE A 77 12.39 6.20 -0.20
N ASP A 78 12.45 5.48 0.91
CA ASP A 78 13.56 4.62 1.29
C ASP A 78 13.43 3.24 0.66
N VAL A 79 14.55 2.61 0.37
CA VAL A 79 14.61 1.24 -0.15
C VAL A 79 15.27 0.37 0.92
N LEU A 80 14.59 -0.72 1.30
CA LEU A 80 15.11 -1.73 2.21
C LEU A 80 15.28 -3.06 1.46
N PRO A 81 16.51 -3.42 1.06
CA PRO A 81 16.80 -4.75 0.54
C PRO A 81 16.64 -5.80 1.63
N VAL A 82 15.80 -6.80 1.41
CA VAL A 82 15.48 -7.86 2.38
C VAL A 82 15.62 -9.24 1.76
N GLY A 83 15.88 -10.24 2.59
CA GLY A 83 15.91 -11.65 2.18
C GLY A 83 14.71 -12.45 2.68
N HIS A 84 14.91 -13.76 2.86
CA HIS A 84 13.87 -14.69 3.35
C HIS A 84 13.26 -14.28 4.72
N ASN A 85 14.03 -13.62 5.59
CA ASN A 85 13.58 -13.12 6.89
C ASN A 85 13.10 -11.66 6.85
N TRP A 86 12.51 -11.24 5.72
CA TRP A 86 12.12 -9.85 5.48
C TRP A 86 11.30 -9.21 6.60
N LEU A 87 10.44 -9.96 7.29
CA LEU A 87 9.62 -9.43 8.39
C LEU A 87 10.50 -9.03 9.59
N THR A 88 11.48 -9.87 9.94
CA THR A 88 12.45 -9.55 11.00
C THR A 88 13.33 -8.36 10.61
N GLU A 89 13.73 -8.28 9.34
CA GLU A 89 14.52 -7.16 8.82
C GLU A 89 13.73 -5.85 8.83
N LEU A 90 12.45 -5.89 8.42
CA LEU A 90 11.52 -4.77 8.46
C LEU A 90 11.32 -4.28 9.89
N THR A 91 10.94 -5.16 10.81
CA THR A 91 10.68 -4.80 12.22
C THR A 91 11.93 -4.22 12.88
N SER A 92 13.10 -4.78 12.60
CA SER A 92 14.40 -4.26 13.07
C SER A 92 14.75 -2.89 12.45
N HIS A 93 14.44 -2.68 11.17
CA HIS A 93 14.64 -1.39 10.51
C HIS A 93 13.74 -0.32 11.13
N LEU A 94 12.44 -0.59 11.26
CA LEU A 94 11.47 0.35 11.81
C LEU A 94 11.77 0.66 13.27
N ARG A 95 12.14 -0.34 14.08
CA ARG A 95 12.51 -0.14 15.49
C ARG A 95 13.73 0.75 15.66
N ARG A 96 14.77 0.56 14.84
CA ARG A 96 16.00 1.37 14.86
C ARG A 96 15.78 2.81 14.40
N ASN A 97 14.81 3.02 13.51
CA ASN A 97 14.50 4.33 12.94
C ASN A 97 13.25 5.00 13.56
N ALA A 98 12.70 4.43 14.63
CA ALA A 98 11.63 5.02 15.41
C ALA A 98 12.19 6.22 16.21
N ARG A 99 11.54 7.37 16.07
CA ARG A 99 11.87 8.63 16.74
C ARG A 99 10.95 8.89 17.93
N THR A 100 9.83 8.18 17.99
CA THR A 100 8.80 8.31 19.00
C THR A 100 8.50 6.96 19.64
N GLY A 101 7.70 6.98 20.71
CA GLY A 101 7.21 5.75 21.35
C GLY A 101 6.04 5.08 20.63
N PHE A 102 5.58 5.64 19.49
CA PHE A 102 4.39 5.15 18.78
C PHE A 102 4.68 5.01 17.29
N LEU A 103 4.26 3.88 16.72
CA LEU A 103 4.47 3.55 15.33
C LEU A 103 3.12 3.32 14.65
N ILE A 104 2.93 3.96 13.51
CA ILE A 104 1.85 3.68 12.56
C ILE A 104 2.51 3.04 11.35
N THR A 105 2.03 1.87 10.94
CA THR A 105 2.44 1.22 9.71
C THR A 105 1.22 0.96 8.84
N THR A 106 1.21 1.50 7.62
CA THR A 106 0.14 1.30 6.63
C THR A 106 0.69 0.48 5.48
N ARG A 107 -0.04 -0.55 5.07
CA ARG A 107 0.32 -1.39 3.93
C ARG A 107 -0.20 -0.80 2.63
N LEU A 108 0.62 -0.82 1.59
CA LEU A 108 0.20 -0.55 0.20
C LEU A 108 0.88 -1.53 -0.76
N ASP A 109 0.11 -2.16 -1.64
CA ASP A 109 0.66 -2.98 -2.72
C ASP A 109 1.09 -2.07 -3.90
N ASN A 110 2.15 -2.44 -4.63
CA ASN A 110 2.81 -1.52 -5.58
C ASN A 110 2.04 -1.28 -6.89
N ASP A 111 0.88 -1.89 -7.09
CA ASP A 111 0.00 -1.69 -8.24
C ASP A 111 -1.33 -1.03 -7.87
N ASP A 112 -1.57 -0.76 -6.59
CA ASP A 112 -2.84 -0.24 -6.09
C ASP A 112 -2.74 1.24 -5.70
N VAL A 113 -3.90 1.85 -5.44
CA VAL A 113 -4.07 3.30 -5.28
C VAL A 113 -4.68 3.61 -3.92
N LEU A 114 -4.13 4.59 -3.20
CA LEU A 114 -4.77 5.17 -2.03
C LEU A 114 -5.54 6.44 -2.40
N HIS A 115 -6.66 6.69 -1.71
CA HIS A 115 -7.38 7.97 -1.83
C HIS A 115 -6.50 9.11 -1.30
N PRO A 116 -6.56 10.35 -1.86
CA PRO A 116 -5.77 11.49 -1.38
C PRO A 116 -5.82 11.75 0.14
N GLU A 117 -6.98 11.50 0.76
CA GLU A 117 -7.20 11.68 2.20
C GLU A 117 -6.88 10.44 3.06
N HIS A 118 -6.37 9.35 2.46
CA HIS A 118 -6.20 8.08 3.16
C HIS A 118 -5.25 8.19 4.36
N LEU A 119 -4.03 8.69 4.14
CA LEU A 119 -3.03 8.81 5.22
C LEU A 119 -3.42 9.89 6.23
N ALA A 120 -4.08 10.97 5.80
CA ALA A 120 -4.62 11.98 6.72
C ALA A 120 -5.67 11.38 7.66
N THR A 121 -6.57 10.54 7.12
CA THR A 121 -7.62 9.85 7.89
C THR A 121 -7.03 8.86 8.89
N VAL A 122 -6.01 8.10 8.47
CA VAL A 122 -5.23 7.22 9.35
C VAL A 122 -4.63 8.00 10.52
N GLN A 123 -3.93 9.10 10.24
CA GLN A 123 -3.27 9.88 11.29
C GLN A 123 -4.28 10.54 12.23
N ALA A 124 -5.42 11.01 11.71
CA ALA A 124 -6.50 11.59 12.51
C ALA A 124 -7.16 10.58 13.46
N ALA A 125 -7.05 9.28 13.20
CA ALA A 125 -7.54 8.21 14.07
C ALA A 125 -6.57 7.81 15.18
N PHE A 126 -5.34 8.32 15.20
CA PHE A 126 -4.38 7.98 16.25
C PHE A 126 -4.84 8.45 17.64
N ARG A 127 -4.91 7.54 18.62
CA ARG A 127 -5.33 7.83 20.01
C ARG A 127 -4.31 7.36 21.05
N ARG A 128 -3.03 7.23 20.68
CA ARG A 128 -1.95 6.73 21.56
C ARG A 128 -2.25 5.33 22.12
N GLN A 129 -3.00 4.51 21.37
CA GLN A 129 -3.27 3.14 21.76
C GLN A 129 -1.98 2.30 21.85
N HIS A 130 -2.02 1.27 22.70
CA HIS A 130 -0.94 0.30 22.80
C HIS A 130 -0.80 -0.56 21.54
N PHE A 131 -1.92 -0.96 20.94
CA PHE A 131 -1.99 -1.82 19.76
C PHE A 131 -3.40 -1.75 19.18
N GLY A 132 -3.53 -1.66 17.86
CA GLY A 132 -4.84 -1.69 17.20
C GLY A 132 -4.76 -1.62 15.68
N PHE A 133 -5.44 -2.54 15.02
CA PHE A 133 -5.58 -2.55 13.56
C PHE A 133 -6.73 -1.65 13.12
N HIS A 134 -6.52 -0.99 11.99
CA HIS A 134 -7.48 -0.12 11.34
C HIS A 134 -7.61 -0.51 9.88
N GLU A 135 -8.81 -0.37 9.34
CA GLU A 135 -9.10 -0.67 7.95
C GLU A 135 -10.02 0.37 7.31
N PHE A 136 -10.11 0.28 5.99
CA PHE A 136 -11.11 0.97 5.21
C PHE A 136 -11.97 -0.05 4.47
N PRO A 137 -13.25 -0.22 4.86
CA PRO A 137 -14.11 -1.26 4.31
C PRO A 137 -14.55 -0.95 2.88
N CYS A 138 -14.56 0.31 2.46
CA CYS A 138 -15.03 0.72 1.14
C CYS A 138 -13.90 1.16 0.23
N GLY A 139 -13.95 0.69 -1.03
CA GLY A 139 -13.01 1.08 -2.07
C GLY A 139 -13.57 0.81 -3.46
N LEU A 140 -12.70 0.90 -4.46
CA LEU A 140 -13.01 0.60 -5.85
C LEU A 140 -12.17 -0.57 -6.36
N GLN A 141 -12.70 -1.32 -7.31
CA GLN A 141 -11.93 -2.17 -8.21
C GLN A 141 -11.92 -1.52 -9.59
N LEU A 142 -10.74 -1.30 -10.15
CA LEU A 142 -10.56 -0.73 -11.48
C LEU A 142 -10.08 -1.83 -12.43
N ASP A 143 -10.88 -2.16 -13.43
CA ASP A 143 -10.43 -3.00 -14.55
C ASP A 143 -9.48 -2.18 -15.43
N GLU A 144 -8.21 -2.56 -15.46
CA GLU A 144 -7.16 -1.85 -16.20
C GLU A 144 -7.39 -1.88 -17.71
N THR A 145 -8.01 -2.95 -18.22
CA THR A 145 -8.23 -3.16 -19.66
C THR A 145 -9.40 -2.31 -20.17
N THR A 146 -10.50 -2.25 -19.42
CA THR A 146 -11.69 -1.48 -19.81
C THR A 146 -11.70 -0.06 -19.27
N PHE A 147 -10.88 0.21 -18.24
CA PHE A 147 -10.92 1.42 -17.43
C PHE A 147 -12.29 1.66 -16.77
N SER A 148 -12.99 0.57 -16.42
CA SER A 148 -14.26 0.61 -15.70
C SER A 148 -14.02 0.41 -14.21
N ALA A 149 -14.65 1.26 -13.38
CA ALA A 149 -14.56 1.19 -11.93
C ALA A 149 -15.82 0.58 -11.31
N PHE A 150 -15.62 -0.16 -10.22
CA PHE A 150 -16.68 -0.82 -9.46
C PHE A 150 -16.49 -0.54 -7.98
N HIS A 151 -17.50 0.00 -7.31
CA HIS A 151 -17.53 0.16 -5.86
C HIS A 151 -17.66 -1.19 -5.18
N ILE A 152 -16.90 -1.39 -4.10
CA ILE A 152 -16.90 -2.62 -3.32
C ILE A 152 -16.80 -2.31 -1.82
N GLU A 153 -17.54 -3.08 -1.04
CA GLU A 153 -17.38 -3.17 0.41
C GLU A 153 -16.74 -4.53 0.76
N VAL A 154 -15.71 -4.51 1.59
CA VAL A 154 -14.96 -5.70 2.02
C VAL A 154 -14.99 -5.82 3.53
N SER A 155 -15.08 -7.07 4.00
CA SER A 155 -15.00 -7.42 5.44
C SER A 155 -13.56 -7.50 5.97
N SER A 156 -12.58 -7.16 5.13
CA SER A 156 -11.16 -7.16 5.43
C SER A 156 -10.46 -6.38 4.32
N GLY A 157 -10.13 -5.12 4.59
CA GLY A 157 -9.44 -4.25 3.65
C GLY A 157 -8.06 -4.78 3.22
N PRO A 158 -7.64 -4.61 1.95
CA PRO A 158 -6.30 -5.01 1.49
C PRO A 158 -5.17 -4.12 2.06
N PHE A 159 -5.49 -2.88 2.44
CA PHE A 159 -4.54 -1.85 2.86
C PHE A 159 -4.69 -1.51 4.34
N LEU A 160 -4.45 -2.51 5.18
CA LEU A 160 -4.53 -2.34 6.63
C LEU A 160 -3.53 -1.32 7.17
N THR A 161 -3.87 -0.80 8.33
CA THR A 161 -2.97 -0.01 9.17
C THR A 161 -2.86 -0.65 10.55
N LEU A 162 -1.65 -0.73 11.10
CA LEU A 162 -1.43 -1.00 12.52
C LEU A 162 -0.91 0.26 13.20
N MET A 163 -1.54 0.61 14.32
CA MET A 163 -1.04 1.60 15.27
C MET A 163 -0.62 0.90 16.55
N GLU A 164 0.62 1.12 16.99
CA GLU A 164 1.18 0.43 18.16
C GLU A 164 2.11 1.33 18.97
N ARG A 165 2.24 1.02 20.27
CA ARG A 165 3.34 1.52 21.08
C ARG A 165 4.56 0.66 20.82
N VAL A 166 5.67 1.30 20.47
CA VAL A 166 6.93 0.61 20.18
C VAL A 166 7.50 0.00 21.46
N GLY A 167 7.61 -1.34 21.48
CA GLY A 167 8.24 -2.10 22.57
C GLY A 167 9.72 -2.39 22.30
N GLU A 168 10.20 -3.55 22.77
CA GLU A 168 11.53 -4.07 22.40
C GLU A 168 11.61 -4.34 20.89
N THR A 169 10.53 -4.87 20.31
CA THR A 169 10.35 -5.09 18.88
C THR A 169 9.13 -4.32 18.36
N ALA A 170 9.17 -3.92 17.09
CA ALA A 170 7.98 -3.44 16.38
C ALA A 170 7.21 -4.65 15.84
N LYS A 171 5.87 -4.66 15.90
CA LYS A 171 5.05 -5.73 15.30
C LYS A 171 4.76 -5.46 13.83
N THR A 172 4.38 -4.22 13.51
CA THR A 172 3.99 -3.73 12.17
C THR A 172 2.72 -4.36 11.64
N VAL A 173 2.12 -3.74 10.63
CA VAL A 173 0.92 -4.23 9.93
C VAL A 173 1.09 -5.65 9.36
N TYR A 174 2.32 -6.12 9.16
CA TYR A 174 2.63 -7.46 8.66
C TYR A 174 2.76 -8.54 9.75
N CYS A 175 2.50 -8.23 11.04
CA CYS A 175 2.55 -9.25 12.09
C CYS A 175 1.46 -10.31 11.98
N HIS A 176 0.40 -10.05 11.19
CA HIS A 176 -0.61 -11.02 10.81
C HIS A 176 -0.68 -11.09 9.28
N GLY A 177 -0.89 -12.29 8.74
CA GLY A 177 -1.15 -12.44 7.31
C GLY A 177 -2.45 -11.73 6.93
N HIS A 178 -2.44 -10.95 5.84
CA HIS A 178 -3.62 -10.20 5.38
C HIS A 178 -4.88 -11.06 5.08
N HIS A 179 -4.76 -12.39 4.97
CA HIS A 179 -5.90 -13.29 4.84
C HIS A 179 -6.56 -13.66 6.18
N LEU A 180 -5.84 -13.46 7.30
CA LEU A 180 -6.29 -13.77 8.66
C LEU A 180 -6.89 -12.55 9.36
N VAL A 181 -7.17 -11.49 8.60
CA VAL A 181 -7.65 -10.21 9.12
C VAL A 181 -9.05 -10.32 9.74
N LYS A 182 -9.89 -11.23 9.24
CA LYS A 182 -11.18 -11.56 9.85
C LYS A 182 -11.07 -12.15 11.26
N GLU A 183 -9.90 -12.64 11.62
CA GLU A 183 -9.59 -13.20 12.94
C GLU A 183 -8.93 -12.16 13.86
N ILE A 184 -8.63 -10.95 13.34
CA ILE A 184 -8.12 -9.85 14.14
C ILE A 184 -9.27 -9.27 14.94
N GLU A 185 -9.35 -9.67 16.20
CA GLU A 185 -10.21 -9.05 17.19
C GLU A 185 -9.85 -7.56 17.34
N GLY A 186 -10.85 -6.68 17.30
CA GLY A 186 -10.66 -5.23 17.48
C GLY A 186 -10.23 -4.46 16.23
N LEU A 187 -10.48 -4.99 15.02
CA LEU A 187 -10.32 -4.25 13.77
C LEU A 187 -11.25 -3.03 13.75
N THR A 188 -10.68 -1.83 13.62
CA THR A 188 -11.42 -0.56 13.71
C THR A 188 -11.60 0.06 12.32
N PRO A 189 -12.84 0.20 11.82
CA PRO A 189 -13.08 0.83 10.52
C PRO A 189 -12.84 2.35 10.59
N LEU A 190 -12.29 2.91 9.51
CA LEU A 190 -12.05 4.34 9.33
C LEU A 190 -13.06 4.95 8.33
N PRO A 191 -13.51 6.19 8.57
CA PRO A 191 -14.57 6.81 7.77
C PRO A 191 -14.00 7.45 6.49
N LEU A 192 -13.84 6.66 5.43
CA LEU A 192 -13.52 7.15 4.09
C LEU A 192 -14.10 6.20 3.04
N ASP A 193 -14.86 6.75 2.10
CA ASP A 193 -15.50 5.98 1.02
C ASP A 193 -15.53 6.80 -0.28
N PRO A 194 -14.85 6.35 -1.34
CA PRO A 194 -13.95 5.20 -1.41
C PRO A 194 -12.57 5.54 -0.83
N ALA A 195 -11.93 4.62 -0.12
CA ALA A 195 -10.62 4.87 0.49
C ALA A 195 -9.42 4.45 -0.35
N TRP A 196 -9.65 3.63 -1.37
CA TRP A 196 -8.60 2.99 -2.17
C TRP A 196 -9.15 2.45 -3.49
N VAL A 197 -8.25 2.14 -4.43
CA VAL A 197 -8.55 1.39 -5.66
C VAL A 197 -7.64 0.18 -5.75
N GLN A 198 -8.23 -1.00 -5.94
CA GLN A 198 -7.54 -2.20 -6.38
C GLN A 198 -7.50 -2.26 -7.90
N VAL A 199 -6.30 -2.27 -8.50
CA VAL A 199 -6.15 -2.35 -9.95
C VAL A 199 -6.15 -3.81 -10.39
N VAL A 200 -7.18 -4.18 -11.16
CA VAL A 200 -7.37 -5.52 -11.71
C VAL A 200 -6.81 -5.53 -13.14
N HIS A 201 -5.69 -6.24 -13.32
CA HIS A 201 -5.00 -6.37 -14.61
C HIS A 201 -4.72 -7.85 -14.93
N SER A 202 -4.43 -8.13 -16.21
CA SER A 202 -4.35 -9.50 -16.74
C SER A 202 -3.22 -10.36 -16.14
N ALA A 203 -2.23 -9.76 -15.48
CA ALA A 203 -1.13 -10.47 -14.84
C ALA A 203 -1.39 -10.78 -13.35
N ASN A 204 -2.45 -10.22 -12.75
CA ASN A 204 -2.85 -10.55 -11.39
C ASN A 204 -3.56 -11.91 -11.38
N LEU A 205 -2.84 -12.97 -11.00
CA LEU A 205 -3.34 -14.35 -10.95
C LEU A 205 -4.50 -14.56 -9.95
N VAL A 206 -4.73 -13.62 -9.03
CA VAL A 206 -5.65 -13.77 -7.89
C VAL A 206 -6.84 -12.81 -7.95
N ASN A 207 -6.65 -11.57 -8.42
CA ASN A 207 -7.69 -10.55 -8.34
C ASN A 207 -8.58 -10.57 -9.59
N ARG A 208 -9.88 -10.68 -9.38
CA ARG A 208 -10.93 -10.46 -10.38
C ARG A 208 -11.89 -9.42 -9.83
N ILE A 209 -12.65 -8.77 -10.72
CA ILE A 209 -13.80 -7.97 -10.28
C ILE A 209 -14.73 -8.89 -9.49
N SER A 210 -15.02 -8.50 -8.25
CA SER A 210 -15.88 -9.25 -7.34
C SER A 210 -17.31 -9.26 -7.88
N SER A 211 -18.02 -10.36 -7.70
CA SER A 211 -19.45 -10.44 -8.01
C SER A 211 -20.30 -9.51 -7.14
N SER A 212 -19.79 -9.06 -5.99
CA SER A 212 -20.44 -8.07 -5.13
C SER A 212 -20.17 -6.62 -5.53
N ALA A 213 -19.21 -6.38 -6.43
CA ALA A 213 -18.82 -5.03 -6.82
C ALA A 213 -19.87 -4.41 -7.76
N LYS A 214 -20.16 -3.12 -7.57
CA LYS A 214 -21.21 -2.39 -8.30
C LYS A 214 -20.59 -1.35 -9.22
N PRO A 215 -20.95 -1.27 -10.51
CA PRO A 215 -20.36 -0.31 -11.42
C PRO A 215 -20.60 1.12 -10.95
N VAL A 216 -19.60 1.98 -11.09
CA VAL A 216 -19.70 3.42 -10.85
C VAL A 216 -19.36 4.19 -12.13
N ALA A 217 -19.86 5.42 -12.24
CA ALA A 217 -19.52 6.29 -13.36
C ALA A 217 -18.04 6.72 -13.30
N ASN A 218 -17.41 6.92 -14.46
CA ASN A 218 -16.03 7.44 -14.49
C ASN A 218 -15.91 8.82 -13.81
N SER A 219 -16.97 9.63 -13.83
CA SER A 219 -16.99 10.90 -13.09
C SER A 219 -16.79 10.71 -11.59
N TYR A 220 -17.33 9.63 -11.01
CA TYR A 220 -17.14 9.28 -9.60
C TYR A 220 -15.69 8.85 -9.33
N LEU A 221 -15.08 8.07 -10.22
CA LEU A 221 -13.66 7.72 -10.13
C LEU A 221 -12.78 8.98 -10.15
N HIS A 222 -13.02 9.90 -11.09
CA HIS A 222 -12.22 11.13 -11.23
C HIS A 222 -12.46 12.14 -10.11
N GLU A 223 -13.65 12.19 -9.53
CA GLU A 223 -13.97 13.03 -8.37
C GLU A 223 -13.11 12.63 -7.16
N HIS A 224 -12.98 11.33 -6.90
CA HIS A 224 -12.24 10.80 -5.75
C HIS A 224 -10.75 10.56 -6.02
N PHE A 225 -10.37 10.29 -7.26
CA PHE A 225 -9.01 9.98 -7.67
C PHE A 225 -8.63 10.79 -8.92
N PRO A 226 -8.47 12.13 -8.80
CA PRO A 226 -8.33 13.04 -9.94
C PRO A 226 -7.06 12.82 -10.77
N PHE A 227 -6.06 12.16 -10.21
CA PHE A 227 -4.81 11.80 -10.88
C PHE A 227 -4.93 10.52 -11.74
N LEU A 228 -6.01 9.73 -11.58
CA LEU A 228 -6.26 8.59 -12.44
C LEU A 228 -6.84 9.05 -13.77
N SER A 229 -6.22 8.58 -14.85
CA SER A 229 -6.63 8.90 -16.22
C SER A 229 -6.69 7.62 -17.07
N PRO A 230 -7.61 7.55 -18.04
CA PRO A 230 -7.64 6.44 -18.98
C PRO A 230 -6.33 6.40 -19.78
N PRO A 231 -5.95 5.23 -20.33
CA PRO A 231 -4.82 5.14 -21.24
C PRO A 231 -5.00 6.12 -22.41
N ALA A 232 -3.93 6.83 -22.78
CA ALA A 232 -3.96 7.74 -23.92
C ALA A 232 -4.39 6.97 -25.19
N GLY A 233 -5.46 7.41 -25.85
CA GLY A 233 -5.94 6.84 -27.11
C GLY A 233 -7.26 6.08 -27.07
N ARG A 234 -8.16 6.37 -26.12
CA ARG A 234 -9.58 5.99 -26.19
C ARG A 234 -10.48 7.21 -26.10
#